data_AF-A0A653KCI3-F1
#
_entry.id   AF-A0A653KCI3-F1
#
_cell.length_a   1.000
_cell.length_b   1.000
_cell.length_c   1.000
_cell.angle_alpha   90.00
_cell.angle_beta   90.00
_cell.angle_gamma   90.00
#
_symmetry.space_group_name_H-M   'P 1'
#
loop_
_entity.id
_entity.type
_entity.pdbx_description
1 polymer ?
#
loop_
_entity_poly.entity_id
_entity_poly.type
_entity_poly.pdbx_seq_one_letter_code
_entity_poly.pdbx_strand_id
1 'polypeptide(L)'
;MKNWSIGLITIFLLFGCTNSQVKYQEKFIAHVAEKVPAPYKECMVNFLKENWDEAWKTYNNEKKREPRGEADIVNFMIEKYIDQCKKEK
;
A
#
# COMPACT_ATOMS: atom_id res chain seq x y z
N MET A 1 -29.74 -31.66 -27.31
CA MET A 1 -29.61 -30.35 -28.02
C MET A 1 -29.74 -29.27 -26.96
N LYS A 2 -28.61 -28.78 -26.43
CA LYS A 2 -27.85 -27.60 -26.90
C LYS A 2 -28.48 -26.32 -26.35
N ASN A 3 -27.73 -25.65 -25.48
CA ASN A 3 -27.62 -24.19 -25.20
C ASN A 3 -27.03 -24.07 -23.77
N TRP A 4 -25.72 -24.23 -23.52
CA TRP A 4 -24.64 -23.29 -23.87
C TRP A 4 -25.14 -21.86 -24.07
N SER A 5 -25.19 -21.06 -22.99
CA SER A 5 -24.84 -19.62 -22.96
C SER A 5 -25.31 -18.97 -21.66
N ILE A 6 -24.66 -19.24 -20.53
CA ILE A 6 -24.61 -18.28 -19.41
C ILE A 6 -23.16 -18.28 -18.91
N GLY A 7 -22.26 -17.85 -19.77
CA GLY A 7 -20.85 -17.72 -19.44
C GLY A 7 -20.30 -16.55 -20.21
N LEU A 8 -20.69 -15.33 -19.85
CA LEU A 8 -20.04 -14.08 -20.31
C LEU A 8 -20.57 -12.79 -19.67
N ILE A 9 -21.08 -12.82 -18.43
CA ILE A 9 -21.45 -11.57 -17.71
C ILE A 9 -20.93 -11.64 -16.27
N THR A 10 -19.61 -11.70 -16.09
CA THR A 10 -19.01 -11.50 -14.75
C THR A 10 -17.53 -11.08 -14.78
N ILE A 11 -17.00 -10.65 -15.93
CA ILE A 11 -15.55 -10.32 -16.05
C ILE A 11 -15.28 -8.81 -15.92
N PHE A 12 -16.29 -7.93 -16.00
CA PHE A 12 -16.06 -6.48 -16.04
C PHE A 12 -16.10 -5.73 -14.70
N LEU A 13 -16.48 -6.37 -13.59
CA LEU A 13 -16.54 -5.70 -12.27
C LEU A 13 -15.18 -5.62 -11.55
N LEU A 14 -14.14 -6.32 -12.03
CA LEU A 14 -12.84 -6.39 -11.35
C LEU A 14 -11.88 -5.26 -11.72
N PHE A 15 -12.07 -4.57 -12.85
CA PHE A 15 -11.15 -3.52 -13.31
C PHE A 15 -11.29 -2.19 -12.54
N GLY A 16 -12.45 -1.94 -11.92
CA GLY A 16 -12.67 -0.70 -11.15
C GLY A 16 -11.93 -0.68 -9.80
N CYS A 17 -11.74 -1.83 -9.17
CA CYS A 17 -11.06 -1.93 -7.87
C CYS A 17 -9.55 -1.69 -8.00
N THR A 18 -8.93 -2.26 -9.05
CA THR A 18 -7.47 -2.19 -9.25
C THR A 18 -6.99 -0.77 -9.50
N ASN A 19 -7.68 0.01 -10.35
CA ASN A 19 -7.31 1.40 -10.64
C ASN A 19 -7.46 2.32 -9.42
N SER A 20 -8.48 2.08 -8.59
CA SER A 20 -8.68 2.85 -7.36
C SER A 20 -7.57 2.57 -6.33
N GLN A 21 -7.19 1.30 -6.19
CA GLN A 21 -6.13 0.87 -5.28
C GLN A 21 -4.77 1.44 -5.67
N VAL A 22 -4.40 1.41 -6.96
CA VAL A 22 -3.13 1.99 -7.44
C VAL A 22 -3.07 3.50 -7.16
N LYS A 23 -4.15 4.23 -7.45
CA LYS A 23 -4.22 5.67 -7.15
C LYS A 23 -4.11 5.98 -5.66
N TYR A 24 -4.67 5.12 -4.80
CA TYR A 24 -4.54 5.26 -3.36
C TYR A 24 -3.10 5.02 -2.91
N GLN A 25 -2.48 3.93 -3.38
CA GLN A 25 -1.08 3.59 -3.08
C GLN A 25 -0.14 4.73 -3.48
N GLU A 26 -0.27 5.28 -4.69
CA GLU A 26 0.57 6.39 -5.15
C GLU A 26 0.45 7.63 -4.25
N LYS A 27 -0.77 8.03 -3.88
CA LYS A 27 -1.02 9.16 -2.98
C LYS A 27 -0.46 8.90 -1.57
N PHE A 28 -0.69 7.70 -1.05
CA PHE A 28 -0.19 7.32 0.27
C PHE A 28 1.34 7.37 0.33
N ILE A 29 2.00 6.81 -0.68
CA ILE A 29 3.46 6.81 -0.80
C ILE A 29 4.01 8.24 -0.92
N ALA A 30 3.30 9.15 -1.60
CA ALA A 30 3.68 10.56 -1.62
C ALA A 30 3.67 11.18 -0.21
N HIS A 31 2.64 10.91 0.61
CA HIS A 31 2.59 11.38 2.00
C HIS A 31 3.66 10.75 2.89
N VAL A 32 4.03 9.48 2.65
CA VAL A 32 5.20 8.88 3.29
C VAL A 32 6.45 9.68 2.93
N ALA A 33 6.64 9.99 1.65
CA ALA A 33 7.81 10.71 1.14
C ALA A 33 7.94 12.14 1.68
N GLU A 34 6.83 12.76 2.11
CA GLU A 34 6.80 14.07 2.77
C GLU A 34 7.25 14.01 4.24
N LYS A 35 7.01 12.88 4.92
CA LYS A 35 7.27 12.72 6.36
C LYS A 35 8.54 11.96 6.68
N VAL A 36 9.05 11.15 5.76
CA VAL A 36 10.31 10.42 5.97
C VAL A 36 11.47 11.42 6.03
N PRO A 37 12.29 11.40 7.09
CA PRO A 37 13.45 12.27 7.16
C PRO A 37 14.51 11.89 6.12
N ALA A 38 15.22 12.89 5.61
CA ALA A 38 16.43 12.66 4.82
C ALA A 38 17.48 11.93 5.70
N PRO A 39 18.28 11.01 5.12
CA PRO A 39 18.39 10.68 3.69
C PRO A 39 17.53 9.49 3.24
N TYR A 40 16.56 9.03 4.04
CA TYR A 40 15.91 7.72 3.84
C TYR A 40 14.69 7.75 2.91
N LYS A 41 14.33 8.93 2.38
CA LYS A 41 13.13 9.14 1.57
C LYS A 41 13.04 8.20 0.37
N GLU A 42 14.10 8.09 -0.42
CA GLU A 42 14.09 7.29 -1.65
C GLU A 42 13.96 5.80 -1.34
N CYS A 43 14.75 5.28 -0.39
CA CYS A 43 14.64 3.89 0.05
C CYS A 43 13.24 3.58 0.56
N MET A 44 12.65 4.43 1.42
CA MET A 44 11.31 4.20 1.96
C MET A 44 10.24 4.14 0.87
N VAL A 45 10.32 5.04 -0.13
CA VAL A 45 9.38 5.05 -1.25
C VAL A 45 9.53 3.78 -2.09
N ASN A 46 10.76 3.38 -2.43
CA ASN A 46 11.00 2.19 -3.25
C ASN A 46 10.57 0.93 -2.51
N PHE A 47 10.95 0.79 -1.24
CA PHE A 47 10.56 -0.33 -0.39
C PHE A 47 9.04 -0.51 -0.36
N LEU A 48 8.27 0.56 -0.12
CA LEU A 48 6.80 0.47 -0.05
C LEU A 48 6.15 0.24 -1.42
N LYS A 49 6.76 0.67 -2.52
CA LYS A 49 6.26 0.34 -3.87
C LYS A 49 6.41 -1.15 -4.16
N GLU A 50 7.55 -1.73 -3.81
CA GLU A 50 7.87 -3.13 -4.06
C GLU A 50 7.14 -4.08 -3.11
N ASN A 51 6.93 -3.65 -1.85
CA ASN A 51 6.41 -4.50 -0.77
C ASN A 51 5.03 -4.05 -0.27
N TRP A 52 4.24 -3.37 -1.12
CA TRP A 52 2.98 -2.72 -0.71
C TRP A 52 2.01 -3.64 0.03
N ASP A 53 1.69 -4.80 -0.56
CA ASP A 53 0.69 -5.72 0.00
C ASP A 53 1.16 -6.30 1.35
N GLU A 54 2.45 -6.61 1.47
CA GLU A 54 3.03 -7.10 2.72
C GLU A 54 3.10 -6.01 3.79
N ALA A 55 3.46 -4.78 3.41
CA ALA A 55 3.47 -3.64 4.31
C ALA A 55 2.07 -3.35 4.85
N TRP A 56 1.06 -3.36 3.98
CA TRP A 56 -0.33 -3.15 4.37
C TRP A 56 -0.87 -4.27 5.25
N LYS A 57 -0.53 -5.53 4.94
CA LYS A 57 -0.87 -6.68 5.79
C LYS A 57 -0.23 -6.57 7.16
N THR A 58 1.04 -6.18 7.22
CA THR A 58 1.78 -5.98 8.48
C THR A 58 1.13 -4.90 9.33
N TYR A 59 0.80 -3.76 8.73
CA TYR A 59 0.06 -2.68 9.41
C TYR A 59 -1.27 -3.19 9.99
N ASN A 60 -2.09 -3.90 9.20
CA ASN A 60 -3.37 -4.39 9.68
C ASN A 60 -3.25 -5.40 10.84
N ASN A 61 -2.18 -6.20 10.85
CA ASN A 61 -1.94 -7.20 11.89
C ASN A 61 -1.35 -6.61 13.18
N GLU A 62 -0.49 -5.59 13.05
CA GLU A 62 0.28 -5.06 14.17
C GLU A 62 -0.28 -3.75 14.74
N LYS A 63 -1.26 -3.11 14.07
CA LYS A 63 -1.91 -1.92 14.61
C LYS A 63 -2.51 -2.24 15.99
N LYS A 64 -2.10 -1.48 17.00
CA LYS A 64 -2.60 -1.64 18.38
C LYS A 64 -3.96 -1.00 18.59
N ARG A 65 -4.35 -0.09 17.69
CA ARG A 65 -5.61 0.65 17.70
C ARG A 65 -5.99 1.04 16.29
N GLU A 66 -7.25 1.40 16.10
CA GLU A 66 -7.69 1.99 14.85
C GLU A 66 -7.00 3.35 14.60
N PRO A 67 -6.65 3.66 13.34
CA PRO A 67 -6.05 4.93 12.99
C PRO A 67 -7.10 6.03 13.10
N ARG A 68 -6.68 7.20 13.59
CA ARG A 68 -7.55 8.40 13.58
C ARG A 68 -7.54 9.11 12.23
N GLY A 69 -6.65 8.70 11.34
CA GLY A 69 -6.49 9.22 9.99
C GLY A 69 -5.24 8.66 9.34
N GLU A 70 -5.04 8.98 8.07
CA GLU A 70 -3.93 8.46 7.27
C GLU A 70 -2.55 8.77 7.87
N ALA A 71 -2.40 9.90 8.55
CA ALA A 71 -1.17 10.28 9.24
C ALA A 71 -0.71 9.24 10.27
N ASP A 72 -1.64 8.59 11.00
CA ASP A 72 -1.32 7.54 11.96
C ASP A 72 -0.72 6.31 11.23
N ILE A 73 -1.27 5.98 10.05
CA ILE A 73 -0.82 4.86 9.21
C ILE A 73 0.55 5.16 8.61
N VAL A 74 0.73 6.36 8.06
CA VAL A 74 2.02 6.81 7.51
C VAL A 74 3.10 6.76 8.58
N ASN A 75 2.83 7.27 9.78
CA ASN A 75 3.81 7.24 10.88
C ASN A 75 4.16 5.80 11.26
N PHE A 76 3.18 4.90 11.34
CA PHE A 76 3.43 3.47 11.58
C PHE A 76 4.37 2.88 10.52
N MET A 77 4.08 3.13 9.23
CA MET A 77 4.89 2.59 8.13
C MET A 77 6.34 3.10 8.18
N ILE A 78 6.52 4.38 8.50
CA ILE A 78 7.85 4.98 8.66
C ILE A 78 8.58 4.33 9.83
N GLU A 79 7.98 4.31 11.02
CA GLU A 79 8.58 3.72 12.21
C GLU A 79 8.95 2.24 12.00
N LYS A 80 8.09 1.48 11.32
CA LYS A 80 8.28 0.05 11.07
C LYS A 80 9.43 -0.24 10.12
N TYR A 81 9.60 0.57 9.07
CA TYR A 81 10.49 0.23 7.94
C TYR A 81 11.71 1.14 7.79
N ILE A 82 11.77 2.30 8.46
CA ILE A 82 12.91 3.22 8.32
C ILE A 82 14.25 2.58 8.68
N ASP A 83 14.26 1.62 9.61
CA ASP A 83 15.48 0.92 10.00
C ASP A 83 16.01 -0.02 8.91
N GLN A 84 15.17 -0.48 7.97
CA GLN A 84 15.65 -1.19 6.78
C GLN A 84 16.49 -0.26 5.92
N CYS A 85 16.03 0.98 5.73
CA CYS A 85 16.74 2.00 4.99
C CYS A 85 17.98 2.56 5.70
N LYS A 86 18.09 2.39 7.02
CA LYS A 86 19.32 2.73 7.76
C LYS A 86 20.42 1.69 7.59
N LYS A 87 20.06 0.42 7.41
CA LYS A 87 21.02 -0.68 7.26
C LYS A 87 21.70 -0.72 5.88
N GLU A 88 21.08 -0.08 4.89
CA GLU A 88 21.65 0.06 3.54
C GLU A 88 22.71 1.17 3.43
N LYS A 89 23.03 1.88 4.53
CA LYS A 89 24.09 2.89 4.62
C LYS A 89 25.19 2.47 5.57
#